data_AF-A0A1A8XA27-F1
#
_entry.id   AF-A0A1A8XA27-F1
#
_cell.length_a   1.000
_cell.length_b   1.000
_cell.length_c   1.000
_cell.angle_alpha   90.00
_cell.angle_beta   90.00
_cell.angle_gamma   90.00
#
_symmetry.space_group_name_H-M   'P 1'
#
loop_
_entity.id
_entity.type
_entity.pdbx_description
1 polymer ?
#
loop_
_entity_poly.entity_id
_entity_poly.type
_entity_poly.pdbx_seq_one_letter_code
_entity_poly.pdbx_strand_id
1 'polypeptide(L)'
;MSSCLSPDCESIDEKLPSSKFDKEFTKKINLEALENAAIYKKLSEFDEKWLQNFYQIFLEYYNSILKESSIDIRNKICRDLNYYTDYVLYLIDEIINHYEQINKRNEFKRFRNNIRYQVKLMFPENENVKCYRDEKEHSFHAYIRKKLDDFCQNRDHLVSSVHSDIGKCDILLKYVKEQYDNFVKDDTCFSENNIQKEKIFHINDRCTLHDIPRTFSFSGCDNHEIQYRIKNIPLCPSEYISIFDNFAYFLSDYVGDIPNLSKIVEYTVYVSVVILGMSILFCILYKFSPLGYFLRNKKIKDEMKQNVNVDIMEMLENSSHYENIQAQNTPYHISYHKIQSS
;
A
#
# COMPACT_ATOMS: atom_id res chain seq x y z
N MET A 1 -2.18 13.71 -7.80
CA MET A 1 -2.38 15.10 -8.26
C MET A 1 -1.88 15.27 -9.70
N SER A 2 -2.75 14.91 -10.67
CA SER A 2 -2.63 15.53 -11.99
C SER A 2 -3.09 16.98 -11.83
N SER A 3 -2.16 17.92 -12.05
CA SER A 3 -2.41 19.35 -11.97
C SER A 3 -3.21 19.79 -13.20
N CYS A 4 -4.52 20.00 -13.04
CA CYS A 4 -5.30 20.78 -13.99
C CYS A 4 -5.20 22.26 -13.61
N LEU A 5 -4.40 23.01 -14.37
CA LEU A 5 -4.34 24.47 -14.31
C LEU A 5 -5.49 25.05 -15.15
N SER A 6 -6.70 25.06 -14.60
CA SER A 6 -7.84 25.86 -15.09
C SER A 6 -8.80 26.11 -13.91
N PRO A 7 -9.34 27.32 -13.73
CA PRO A 7 -10.27 27.64 -12.63
C PRO A 7 -11.59 26.86 -12.69
N ASP A 8 -11.89 26.20 -13.81
CA ASP A 8 -13.15 25.48 -14.06
C ASP A 8 -13.04 23.95 -13.88
N CYS A 9 -11.92 23.43 -13.39
CA CYS A 9 -11.76 22.00 -13.05
C CYS A 9 -12.09 21.72 -11.58
N GLU A 10 -13.25 22.15 -11.12
CA GLU A 10 -13.85 21.48 -9.95
C GLU A 10 -14.36 20.13 -10.48
N SER A 11 -13.76 19.02 -10.05
CA SER A 11 -14.23 17.71 -10.53
C SER A 11 -15.72 17.58 -10.17
N ILE A 12 -16.54 17.05 -11.09
CA ILE A 12 -17.98 16.84 -10.87
C ILE A 12 -18.20 16.13 -9.52
N ASP A 13 -17.28 15.25 -9.16
CA ASP A 13 -17.26 14.47 -7.93
C ASP A 13 -17.23 15.31 -6.65
N GLU A 14 -16.55 16.47 -6.61
CA GLU A 14 -16.37 17.26 -5.38
C GLU A 14 -17.69 17.81 -4.80
N LYS A 15 -18.71 17.97 -5.64
CA LYS A 15 -20.04 18.47 -5.22
C LYS A 15 -21.03 17.36 -4.89
N LEU A 16 -20.67 16.10 -5.13
CA LEU A 16 -21.58 14.97 -4.95
C LEU A 16 -21.65 14.56 -3.47
N PRO A 17 -22.75 13.89 -3.06
CA PRO A 17 -23.02 13.61 -1.66
C PRO A 17 -21.89 12.86 -0.93
N SER A 18 -21.30 11.85 -1.56
CA SER A 18 -20.24 11.04 -0.94
C SER A 18 -18.99 11.87 -0.69
N SER A 19 -18.54 12.61 -1.72
CA SER A 19 -17.34 13.46 -1.63
C SER A 19 -17.52 14.59 -0.62
N LYS A 20 -18.74 15.15 -0.54
CA LYS A 20 -19.09 16.15 0.47
C LYS A 20 -19.01 15.55 1.88
N PHE A 21 -19.60 14.36 2.09
CA PHE A 21 -19.52 13.66 3.36
C PHE A 21 -18.07 13.42 3.77
N ASP A 22 -17.27 12.83 2.87
CA ASP A 22 -15.87 12.51 3.10
C ASP A 22 -15.08 13.75 3.48
N LYS A 23 -15.16 14.80 2.66
CA LYS A 23 -14.44 16.07 2.88
C LYS A 23 -14.81 16.73 4.20
N GLU A 24 -16.09 16.74 4.56
CA GLU A 24 -16.55 17.35 5.81
C GLU A 24 -16.15 16.51 7.03
N PHE A 25 -16.37 15.20 6.98
CA PHE A 25 -16.08 14.29 8.09
C PHE A 25 -14.58 14.23 8.39
N THR A 26 -13.75 13.93 7.38
CA THR A 26 -12.29 13.83 7.50
C THR A 26 -11.64 15.12 7.98
N LYS A 27 -12.11 16.27 7.48
CA LYS A 27 -11.67 17.59 7.93
C LYS A 27 -12.04 17.84 9.39
N LYS A 28 -13.29 17.53 9.80
CA LYS A 28 -13.78 17.74 11.17
C LYS A 28 -13.02 16.89 12.18
N ILE A 29 -12.69 15.64 11.84
CA ILE A 29 -11.87 14.78 12.72
C ILE A 29 -10.37 15.10 12.64
N ASN A 30 -9.93 15.97 11.73
CA ASN A 30 -8.53 16.22 11.42
C ASN A 30 -7.78 14.91 11.07
N LEU A 31 -8.31 14.17 10.09
CA LEU A 31 -7.73 12.89 9.67
C LEU A 31 -6.29 13.04 9.17
N GLU A 32 -5.98 14.16 8.52
CA GLU A 32 -4.64 14.49 8.02
C GLU A 32 -3.57 14.42 9.13
N ALA A 33 -3.88 14.87 10.35
CA ALA A 33 -2.96 14.73 11.49
C ALA A 33 -2.63 13.28 11.82
N LEU A 34 -3.63 12.39 11.73
CA LEU A 34 -3.45 10.96 12.00
C LEU A 34 -2.68 10.28 10.85
N GLU A 35 -3.00 10.61 9.60
CA GLU A 35 -2.26 10.15 8.42
C GLU A 35 -0.80 10.62 8.47
N ASN A 36 -0.56 11.87 8.88
CA ASN A 36 0.78 12.41 9.06
C ASN A 36 1.58 11.67 10.14
N ALA A 37 0.91 11.28 11.23
CA ALA A 37 1.53 10.49 12.29
C ALA A 37 1.85 9.06 11.85
N ALA A 38 0.95 8.42 11.09
CA ALA A 38 1.11 7.04 10.60
C ALA A 38 2.11 6.93 9.45
N ILE A 39 1.89 7.69 8.38
CA ILE A 39 2.61 7.57 7.09
C ILE A 39 3.94 8.32 7.14
N TYR A 40 3.93 9.57 7.60
CA TYR A 40 5.11 10.45 7.60
C TYR A 40 5.85 10.48 8.94
N LYS A 41 5.39 9.72 9.94
CA LYS A 41 5.98 9.62 11.28
C LYS A 41 6.09 10.98 12.00
N LYS A 42 5.17 11.91 11.71
CA LYS A 42 5.08 13.25 12.33
C LYS A 42 4.05 13.26 13.45
N LEU A 43 4.49 13.09 14.69
CA LEU A 43 3.61 12.97 15.87
C LEU A 43 2.96 14.27 16.38
N SER A 44 3.31 15.42 15.84
CA SER A 44 3.02 16.72 16.48
C SER A 44 1.54 17.08 16.60
N GLU A 45 0.62 16.24 16.10
CA GLU A 45 -0.79 16.60 15.91
C GLU A 45 -1.79 15.52 16.37
N PHE A 46 -1.32 14.32 16.79
CA PHE A 46 -2.18 13.23 17.27
C PHE A 46 -1.98 13.00 18.78
N ASP A 47 -2.97 13.42 19.56
CA ASP A 47 -2.96 13.39 21.03
C ASP A 47 -4.35 13.04 21.60
N GLU A 48 -4.49 13.12 22.93
CA GLU A 48 -5.77 12.89 23.62
C GLU A 48 -6.87 13.88 23.16
N LYS A 49 -6.50 15.11 22.77
CA LYS A 49 -7.47 16.11 22.30
C LYS A 49 -8.04 15.70 20.94
N TRP A 50 -7.21 15.17 20.05
CA TRP A 50 -7.68 14.56 18.80
C TRP A 50 -8.68 13.44 19.08
N LEU A 51 -8.38 12.56 20.05
CA LEU A 51 -9.26 11.44 20.41
C LEU A 51 -10.65 11.90 20.87
N GLN A 52 -10.70 12.93 21.73
CA GLN A 52 -11.96 13.51 22.19
C GLN A 52 -12.74 14.17 21.04
N ASN A 53 -12.04 14.87 20.13
CA ASN A 53 -12.64 15.45 18.94
C ASN A 53 -13.24 14.37 18.02
N PHE A 54 -12.51 13.28 17.78
CA PHE A 54 -13.00 12.14 16.99
C PHE A 54 -14.31 11.60 17.57
N TYR A 55 -14.39 11.36 18.88
CA TYR A 55 -15.63 10.87 19.52
C TYR A 55 -16.80 11.85 19.39
N GLN A 56 -16.56 13.14 19.57
CA GLN A 56 -17.59 14.15 19.46
C GLN A 56 -18.17 14.21 18.04
N ILE A 57 -17.30 14.27 17.03
CA ILE A 57 -17.71 14.32 15.63
C ILE A 57 -18.37 13.00 15.20
N PHE A 58 -17.83 11.86 15.62
CA PHE A 58 -18.43 10.56 15.35
C PHE A 58 -19.88 10.49 15.85
N LEU A 59 -20.10 10.92 17.11
CA LEU A 59 -21.43 10.94 17.71
C LEU A 59 -22.38 11.94 17.03
N GLU A 60 -21.87 13.09 16.56
CA GLU A 60 -22.65 14.06 15.78
C GLU A 60 -23.22 13.42 14.50
N TYR A 61 -22.37 12.75 13.73
CA TYR A 61 -22.77 12.09 12.48
C TYR A 61 -23.62 10.84 12.73
N TYR A 62 -23.34 10.09 13.79
CA TYR A 62 -24.21 8.98 14.18
C TYR A 62 -25.63 9.48 14.52
N ASN A 63 -25.74 10.57 15.27
CA ASN A 63 -27.02 11.17 15.62
C ASN A 63 -27.75 11.76 14.41
N SER A 64 -27.06 12.13 13.33
CA SER A 64 -27.73 12.57 12.10
C SER A 64 -28.44 11.41 11.39
N ILE A 65 -27.98 10.17 11.55
CA ILE A 65 -28.68 8.97 11.06
C ILE A 65 -30.08 8.89 11.67
N LEU A 66 -30.21 9.18 12.96
CA LEU A 66 -31.49 9.10 13.68
C LEU A 66 -32.50 10.17 13.21
N LYS A 67 -32.02 11.25 12.59
CA LYS A 67 -32.84 12.36 12.08
C LYS A 67 -33.15 12.24 10.58
N GLU A 68 -32.41 11.42 9.86
CA GLU A 68 -32.55 11.27 8.41
C GLU A 68 -33.75 10.39 8.06
N SER A 69 -34.62 10.90 7.19
CA SER A 69 -35.85 10.25 6.75
C SER A 69 -35.60 9.14 5.72
N SER A 70 -34.61 9.33 4.84
CA SER A 70 -34.27 8.39 3.78
C SER A 70 -33.50 7.18 4.33
N ILE A 71 -34.06 5.98 4.15
CA ILE A 71 -33.42 4.72 4.54
C ILE A 71 -32.07 4.55 3.84
N ASP A 72 -31.97 4.91 2.57
CA ASP A 72 -30.75 4.74 1.79
C ASP A 72 -29.64 5.67 2.29
N ILE A 73 -29.97 6.93 2.61
CA ILE A 73 -29.01 7.89 3.18
C ILE A 73 -28.57 7.43 4.58
N ARG A 74 -29.51 6.99 5.43
CA ARG A 74 -29.18 6.42 6.75
C ARG A 74 -28.18 5.26 6.65
N ASN A 75 -28.47 4.31 5.76
CA ASN A 75 -27.64 3.14 5.58
C ASN A 75 -26.25 3.50 5.02
N LYS A 76 -26.16 4.51 4.15
CA LYS A 76 -24.88 4.97 3.60
C LYS A 76 -24.02 5.65 4.66
N ILE A 77 -24.57 6.61 5.42
CA ILE A 77 -23.84 7.25 6.53
C ILE A 77 -23.31 6.20 7.51
N CYS A 78 -24.13 5.19 7.82
CA CYS A 78 -23.71 4.09 8.69
C CYS A 78 -22.49 3.32 8.14
N ARG A 79 -22.49 3.00 6.85
CA ARG A 79 -21.36 2.32 6.20
C ARG A 79 -20.13 3.21 6.15
N ASP A 80 -20.29 4.51 5.92
CA ASP A 80 -19.18 5.47 5.93
C ASP A 80 -18.52 5.57 7.30
N LEU A 81 -19.31 5.65 8.38
CA LEU A 81 -18.78 5.62 9.73
C LEU A 81 -18.03 4.32 10.04
N ASN A 82 -18.50 3.18 9.52
CA ASN A 82 -17.77 1.91 9.61
C ASN A 82 -16.44 1.97 8.86
N TYR A 83 -16.43 2.39 7.59
CA TYR A 83 -15.21 2.49 6.78
C TYR A 83 -14.16 3.40 7.44
N TYR A 84 -14.56 4.57 7.93
CA TYR A 84 -13.65 5.48 8.61
C TYR A 84 -13.17 4.96 9.97
N THR A 85 -14.02 4.22 10.70
CA THR A 85 -13.57 3.58 11.94
C THR A 85 -12.49 2.54 11.67
N ASP A 86 -12.68 1.69 10.65
CA ASP A 86 -11.69 0.69 10.25
C ASP A 86 -10.38 1.37 9.83
N TYR A 87 -10.46 2.44 9.03
CA TYR A 87 -9.29 3.19 8.57
C TYR A 87 -8.53 3.89 9.71
N VAL A 88 -9.25 4.54 10.63
CA VAL A 88 -8.64 5.17 11.82
C VAL A 88 -7.91 4.13 12.68
N LEU A 89 -8.52 2.96 12.89
CA LEU A 89 -7.89 1.88 13.66
C LEU A 89 -6.61 1.37 12.96
N TYR A 90 -6.66 1.21 11.64
CA TYR A 90 -5.50 0.84 10.83
C TYR A 90 -4.35 1.86 10.94
N LEU A 91 -4.63 3.15 10.80
CA LEU A 91 -3.59 4.19 10.94
C LEU A 91 -2.96 4.17 12.34
N ILE A 92 -3.74 3.90 13.39
CA ILE A 92 -3.20 3.76 14.75
C ILE A 92 -2.35 2.50 14.88
N ASP A 93 -2.73 1.40 14.24
CA ASP A 93 -1.92 0.19 14.19
C ASP A 93 -0.58 0.42 13.47
N GLU A 94 -0.56 1.18 12.37
CA GLU A 94 0.67 1.59 11.69
C GLU A 94 1.59 2.44 12.59
N ILE A 95 1.01 3.38 13.34
CA ILE A 95 1.75 4.12 14.37
C ILE A 95 2.36 3.16 15.40
N ILE A 96 1.57 2.22 15.94
CA ILE A 96 2.04 1.22 16.92
C ILE A 96 3.18 0.35 16.37
N ASN A 97 3.17 0.07 15.07
CA ASN A 97 4.17 -0.77 14.40
C ASN A 97 5.50 -0.04 14.19
N HIS A 98 5.50 1.28 14.01
CA HIS A 98 6.71 2.05 13.76
C HIS A 98 7.39 2.64 15.02
N TYR A 99 6.69 2.76 16.15
CA TYR A 99 7.28 3.30 17.39
C TYR A 99 8.02 2.25 18.22
N GLU A 100 9.34 2.40 18.31
CA GLU A 100 10.22 1.56 19.15
C GLU A 100 10.04 1.85 20.66
N GLN A 101 9.71 3.09 21.02
CA GLN A 101 9.56 3.49 22.41
C GLN A 101 8.34 2.84 23.04
N ILE A 102 8.57 1.92 24.00
CA ILE A 102 7.54 1.11 24.65
C ILE A 102 6.42 1.99 25.25
N ASN A 103 6.77 3.11 25.90
CA ASN A 103 5.79 3.99 26.53
C ASN A 103 4.83 4.60 25.50
N LYS A 104 5.36 5.11 24.37
CA LYS A 104 4.55 5.65 23.27
C LYS A 104 3.73 4.58 22.58
N ARG A 105 4.31 3.41 22.35
CA ARG A 105 3.60 2.26 21.81
C ARG A 105 2.41 1.85 22.69
N ASN A 106 2.59 1.83 24.01
CA ASN A 106 1.53 1.50 24.97
C ASN A 106 0.44 2.59 25.03
N GLU A 107 0.81 3.86 24.88
CA GLU A 107 -0.13 4.97 24.75
C GLU A 107 -1.05 4.78 23.53
N PHE A 108 -0.49 4.49 22.36
CA PHE A 108 -1.29 4.25 21.15
C PHE A 108 -2.12 2.97 21.21
N LYS A 109 -1.61 1.90 21.83
CA LYS A 109 -2.43 0.70 22.11
C LYS A 109 -3.65 1.05 22.97
N ARG A 110 -3.48 1.93 23.96
CA ARG A 110 -4.60 2.42 24.78
C ARG A 110 -5.59 3.23 23.94
N PHE A 111 -5.11 4.15 23.08
CA PHE A 111 -5.99 4.90 22.17
C PHE A 111 -6.79 3.97 21.26
N ARG A 112 -6.13 3.02 20.59
CA ARG A 112 -6.79 2.02 19.75
C ARG A 112 -7.89 1.25 20.49
N ASN A 113 -7.58 0.74 21.68
CA ASN A 113 -8.54 -0.02 22.49
C ASN A 113 -9.71 0.87 22.94
N ASN A 114 -9.44 2.12 23.31
CA ASN A 114 -10.48 3.09 23.66
C ASN A 114 -11.40 3.36 22.46
N ILE A 115 -10.86 3.56 21.25
CA ILE A 115 -11.67 3.78 20.05
C ILE A 115 -12.55 2.57 19.77
N ARG A 116 -12.00 1.36 19.77
CA ARG A 116 -12.77 0.13 19.55
C ARG A 116 -13.94 0.03 20.53
N TYR A 117 -13.68 0.30 21.81
CA TYR A 117 -14.70 0.23 22.85
C TYR A 117 -15.77 1.33 22.70
N GLN A 118 -15.36 2.58 22.58
CA GLN A 118 -16.28 3.73 22.53
C GLN A 118 -17.14 3.72 21.27
N VAL A 119 -16.54 3.47 20.10
CA VAL A 119 -17.31 3.40 18.85
C VAL A 119 -18.33 2.25 18.89
N LYS A 120 -17.95 1.09 19.45
CA LYS A 120 -18.89 -0.02 19.62
C LYS A 120 -20.09 0.36 20.49
N LEU A 121 -19.88 1.13 21.56
CA LEU A 121 -20.98 1.65 22.38
C LEU A 121 -21.84 2.69 21.65
N MET A 122 -21.23 3.47 20.74
CA MET A 122 -21.92 4.49 19.95
C MET A 122 -22.74 3.92 18.78
N PHE A 123 -22.56 2.65 18.42
CA PHE A 123 -23.43 1.91 17.50
C PHE A 123 -24.45 1.05 18.29
N PRO A 124 -25.45 1.63 18.99
CA PRO A 124 -26.47 0.82 19.63
C PRO A 124 -27.29 0.07 18.58
N GLU A 125 -27.60 -1.19 18.87
CA GLU A 125 -28.63 -1.92 18.13
C GLU A 125 -29.97 -1.20 18.32
N ASN A 126 -30.44 -0.53 17.26
CA ASN A 126 -31.74 0.11 17.23
C ASN A 126 -32.61 -0.62 16.20
N GLU A 127 -33.73 -1.21 16.63
CA GLU A 127 -34.63 -1.95 15.74
C GLU A 127 -35.13 -1.10 14.55
N ASN A 128 -35.24 0.22 14.74
CA ASN A 128 -35.70 1.15 13.71
C ASN A 128 -34.58 1.60 12.75
N VAL A 129 -33.32 1.47 13.16
CA VAL A 129 -32.14 1.88 12.39
C VAL A 129 -31.12 0.75 12.45
N LYS A 130 -31.10 -0.09 11.41
CA LYS A 130 -30.14 -1.20 11.25
C LYS A 130 -28.71 -0.71 10.98
N CYS A 131 -28.19 0.10 11.87
CA CYS A 131 -26.84 0.62 11.84
C CYS A 131 -26.04 0.02 12.99
N TYR A 132 -25.20 -0.96 12.66
CA TYR A 132 -24.35 -1.64 13.62
C TYR A 132 -22.89 -1.52 13.22
N ARG A 133 -22.01 -1.76 14.18
CA ARG A 133 -20.58 -1.87 13.92
C ARG A 133 -20.31 -3.19 13.18
N ASP A 134 -19.83 -3.09 11.94
CA ASP A 134 -19.38 -4.19 11.10
C ASP A 134 -17.84 -4.20 11.08
N GLU A 135 -17.22 -4.79 12.11
CA GLU A 135 -15.77 -4.80 12.27
C GLU A 135 -15.09 -5.56 11.12
N LYS A 136 -14.36 -4.82 10.29
CA LYS A 136 -13.55 -5.39 9.20
C LYS A 136 -12.11 -4.93 9.34
N GLU A 137 -11.20 -5.77 8.88
CA GLU A 137 -9.82 -5.36 8.69
C GLU A 137 -9.76 -4.34 7.55
N HIS A 138 -9.17 -3.17 7.82
CA HIS A 138 -8.88 -2.23 6.75
C HIS A 138 -7.91 -2.91 5.80
N SER A 139 -8.31 -2.96 4.54
CA SER A 139 -7.56 -3.61 3.48
C SER A 139 -7.86 -2.88 2.19
N PHE A 140 -7.05 -3.15 1.17
CA PHE A 140 -7.35 -2.69 -0.18
C PHE A 140 -8.77 -3.03 -0.64
N HIS A 141 -9.29 -4.20 -0.25
CA HIS A 141 -10.66 -4.58 -0.53
C HIS A 141 -11.69 -3.64 0.14
N ALA A 142 -11.44 -3.22 1.39
CA ALA A 142 -12.29 -2.24 2.08
C ALA A 142 -12.28 -0.88 1.38
N TYR A 143 -11.10 -0.43 0.92
CA TYR A 143 -10.95 0.79 0.13
C TYR A 143 -11.74 0.75 -1.19
N ILE A 144 -11.58 -0.33 -1.98
CA ILE A 144 -12.31 -0.50 -3.24
C ILE A 144 -13.82 -0.60 -2.99
N ARG A 145 -14.22 -1.29 -1.92
CA ARG A 145 -15.64 -1.36 -1.52
C ARG A 145 -16.20 0.02 -1.16
N LYS A 146 -15.48 0.85 -0.41
CA LYS A 146 -15.91 2.22 -0.10
C LYS A 146 -16.08 3.04 -1.39
N LYS A 147 -15.10 3.01 -2.29
CA LYS A 147 -15.19 3.70 -3.59
C LYS A 147 -16.42 3.26 -4.40
N LEU A 148 -16.72 1.97 -4.39
CA LEU A 148 -17.92 1.44 -5.05
C LEU A 148 -19.19 2.01 -4.42
N ASP A 149 -19.25 2.04 -3.08
CA ASP A 149 -20.36 2.61 -2.32
C ASP A 149 -20.58 4.09 -2.64
N ASP A 150 -19.49 4.86 -2.68
CA ASP A 150 -19.49 6.30 -3.01
C ASP A 150 -19.98 6.53 -4.45
N PHE A 151 -19.48 5.74 -5.40
CA PHE A 151 -19.95 5.75 -6.78
C PHE A 151 -21.45 5.51 -6.86
N CYS A 152 -21.97 4.48 -6.19
CA CYS A 152 -23.40 4.16 -6.24
C CYS A 152 -24.26 5.27 -5.64
N GLN A 153 -23.87 5.86 -4.49
CA GLN A 153 -24.60 6.98 -3.90
C GLN A 153 -24.61 8.20 -4.84
N ASN A 154 -23.46 8.52 -5.43
CA ASN A 154 -23.30 9.66 -6.32
C ASN A 154 -24.08 9.47 -7.63
N ARG A 155 -24.02 8.27 -8.21
CA ARG A 155 -24.83 7.86 -9.37
C ARG A 155 -26.31 8.03 -9.07
N ASP A 156 -26.81 7.46 -7.97
CA ASP A 156 -28.25 7.50 -7.63
C ASP A 156 -28.74 8.93 -7.36
N HIS A 157 -27.89 9.79 -6.78
CA HIS A 157 -28.17 11.21 -6.63
C HIS A 157 -28.26 11.94 -7.98
N LEU A 158 -27.35 11.65 -8.90
CA LEU A 158 -27.37 12.20 -10.26
C LEU A 158 -28.56 11.70 -11.07
N VAL A 159 -28.91 10.41 -10.96
CA VAL A 159 -30.13 9.84 -11.57
C VAL A 159 -31.36 10.59 -11.07
N SER A 160 -31.48 10.83 -9.76
CA SER A 160 -32.59 11.59 -9.17
C SER A 160 -32.63 13.03 -9.69
N SER A 161 -31.45 13.62 -9.95
CA SER A 161 -31.33 14.96 -10.54
C SER A 161 -31.77 15.01 -11.99
N VAL A 162 -31.49 13.97 -12.79
CA VAL A 162 -31.94 13.84 -14.19
C VAL A 162 -33.45 13.73 -14.29
N HIS A 163 -34.10 13.00 -13.37
CA HIS A 163 -35.57 12.96 -13.30
C HIS A 163 -36.19 14.36 -13.13
N SER A 164 -35.44 15.30 -12.54
CA SER A 164 -35.87 16.67 -12.32
C SER A 164 -35.46 17.63 -13.44
N ASP A 165 -34.39 17.32 -14.19
CA ASP A 165 -33.82 18.14 -15.25
C ASP A 165 -33.02 17.27 -16.23
N ILE A 166 -33.61 16.98 -17.39
CA ILE A 166 -33.02 16.11 -18.41
C ILE A 166 -31.71 16.67 -18.99
N GLY A 167 -31.46 17.99 -18.85
CA GLY A 167 -30.20 18.63 -19.23
C GLY A 167 -29.01 18.16 -18.42
N LYS A 168 -29.22 17.40 -17.34
CA LYS A 168 -28.15 16.80 -16.51
C LYS A 168 -27.66 15.44 -17.01
N CYS A 169 -28.21 14.91 -18.10
CA CYS A 169 -27.78 13.61 -18.65
C CYS A 169 -26.29 13.58 -19.00
N ASP A 170 -25.75 14.65 -19.59
CA ASP A 170 -24.32 14.73 -19.93
C ASP A 170 -23.41 14.58 -18.70
N ILE A 171 -23.82 15.15 -17.56
CA ILE A 171 -23.09 15.06 -16.30
C ILE A 171 -23.10 13.62 -15.78
N LEU A 172 -24.26 12.97 -15.78
CA LEU A 172 -24.41 11.58 -15.35
C LEU A 172 -23.61 10.62 -16.25
N LEU A 173 -23.71 10.76 -17.58
CA LEU A 173 -22.95 9.96 -18.54
C LEU A 173 -21.45 10.10 -18.33
N LYS A 174 -20.97 11.34 -18.22
CA LYS A 174 -19.56 11.63 -17.98
C LYS A 174 -19.10 11.00 -16.66
N TYR A 175 -19.85 11.20 -15.58
CA TYR A 175 -19.52 10.65 -14.27
C TYR A 175 -19.44 9.12 -14.29
N VAL A 176 -20.46 8.45 -14.83
CA VAL A 176 -20.49 6.97 -14.90
C VAL A 176 -19.37 6.42 -15.76
N LYS A 177 -19.05 7.08 -16.88
CA LYS A 177 -17.93 6.69 -17.74
C LYS A 177 -16.59 6.79 -17.02
N GLU A 178 -16.31 7.94 -16.41
CA GLU A 178 -15.05 8.16 -15.68
C GLU A 178 -14.88 7.13 -14.55
N GLN A 179 -15.96 6.81 -13.83
CA GLN A 179 -15.93 5.80 -12.77
C GLN A 179 -15.79 4.39 -13.35
N TYR A 180 -16.46 4.07 -14.46
CA TYR A 180 -16.29 2.79 -15.15
C TYR A 180 -14.83 2.56 -15.54
N ASP A 181 -14.20 3.53 -16.19
CA ASP A 181 -12.79 3.44 -16.60
C ASP A 181 -11.84 3.33 -15.39
N ASN A 182 -12.22 3.85 -14.22
CA ASN A 182 -11.46 3.70 -12.98
C ASN A 182 -11.55 2.28 -12.37
N PHE A 183 -12.71 1.64 -12.45
CA PHE A 183 -12.93 0.28 -11.93
C PHE A 183 -12.57 -0.82 -12.93
N VAL A 184 -12.68 -0.53 -14.23
CA VAL A 184 -12.54 -1.48 -15.33
C VAL A 184 -11.42 -1.00 -16.24
N LYS A 185 -10.19 -1.40 -15.93
CA LYS A 185 -9.05 -1.27 -16.85
C LYS A 185 -8.97 -2.49 -17.76
N ASP A 186 -8.33 -2.35 -18.92
CA ASP A 186 -8.24 -3.42 -19.94
C ASP A 186 -7.64 -4.75 -19.43
N ASP A 187 -6.88 -4.71 -18.33
CA ASP A 187 -6.25 -5.85 -17.66
C ASP A 187 -6.99 -6.31 -16.39
N THR A 188 -8.13 -5.69 -16.05
CA THR A 188 -8.88 -6.05 -14.84
C THR A 188 -9.59 -7.38 -15.04
N CYS A 189 -9.33 -8.32 -14.13
CA CYS A 189 -10.05 -9.57 -14.02
C CYS A 189 -10.34 -9.86 -12.54
N PHE A 190 -11.37 -10.65 -12.25
CA PHE A 190 -11.64 -11.09 -10.88
C PHE A 190 -11.20 -12.54 -10.66
N SER A 191 -10.35 -12.75 -9.65
CA SER A 191 -9.92 -14.07 -9.19
C SER A 191 -11.06 -14.73 -8.39
N GLU A 192 -11.67 -15.76 -8.97
CA GLU A 192 -12.87 -16.45 -8.48
C GLU A 192 -12.62 -17.40 -7.29
N ASN A 193 -11.50 -17.24 -6.57
CA ASN A 193 -11.24 -18.10 -5.43
C ASN A 193 -12.05 -17.69 -4.18
N ASN A 194 -13.10 -18.48 -3.98
CA ASN A 194 -13.85 -18.82 -2.77
C ASN A 194 -14.86 -17.78 -2.26
N ILE A 195 -16.16 -18.08 -2.45
CA ILE A 195 -17.38 -18.00 -1.58
C ILE A 195 -17.47 -16.85 -0.53
N GLN A 196 -16.37 -16.45 0.11
CA GLN A 196 -16.28 -15.25 0.95
C GLN A 196 -16.12 -13.96 0.13
N LYS A 197 -15.47 -14.01 -1.05
CA LYS A 197 -15.31 -12.84 -1.93
C LYS A 197 -16.63 -12.34 -2.55
N GLU A 198 -17.62 -13.23 -2.74
CA GLU A 198 -18.97 -12.89 -3.22
C GLU A 198 -19.71 -11.85 -2.36
N LYS A 199 -19.25 -11.61 -1.12
CA LYS A 199 -19.80 -10.58 -0.24
C LYS A 199 -18.97 -9.29 -0.18
N ILE A 200 -17.67 -9.37 -0.48
CA ILE A 200 -16.74 -8.25 -0.21
C ILE A 200 -17.06 -7.04 -1.09
N PHE A 201 -17.40 -7.26 -2.35
CA PHE A 201 -17.80 -6.18 -3.28
C PHE A 201 -19.29 -6.17 -3.58
N HIS A 202 -20.10 -6.78 -2.72
CA HIS A 202 -21.55 -6.72 -2.78
C HIS A 202 -22.08 -5.79 -1.67
N ILE A 203 -22.59 -4.62 -2.06
CA ILE A 203 -23.26 -3.69 -1.14
C ILE A 203 -24.77 -3.92 -1.20
N ASN A 204 -25.29 -4.01 -2.42
CA ASN A 204 -26.65 -4.45 -2.74
C ASN A 204 -26.70 -4.87 -4.21
N ASP A 205 -27.86 -5.36 -4.66
CA ASP A 205 -28.07 -5.85 -6.02
C ASP A 205 -27.79 -4.84 -7.15
N ARG A 206 -27.84 -3.53 -6.88
CA ARG A 206 -27.54 -2.45 -7.85
C ARG A 206 -26.18 -1.80 -7.60
N CYS A 207 -25.42 -2.31 -6.64
CA CYS A 207 -24.14 -1.77 -6.23
C CYS A 207 -23.18 -2.93 -5.90
N THR A 208 -22.62 -3.51 -6.96
CA THR A 208 -21.71 -4.63 -6.84
C THR A 208 -20.73 -4.74 -8.01
N LEU A 209 -19.49 -5.14 -7.74
CA LEU A 209 -18.51 -5.46 -8.80
C LEU A 209 -18.73 -6.84 -9.45
N HIS A 210 -19.66 -7.65 -8.92
CA HIS A 210 -20.02 -8.94 -9.52
C HIS A 210 -20.96 -8.80 -10.73
N ASP A 211 -21.66 -7.67 -10.83
CA ASP A 211 -22.55 -7.36 -11.94
C ASP A 211 -22.28 -5.92 -12.38
N ILE A 212 -21.20 -5.77 -13.15
CA ILE A 212 -20.74 -4.49 -13.68
C ILE A 212 -21.79 -3.86 -14.60
N PRO A 213 -22.43 -4.57 -15.56
CA PRO A 213 -23.52 -4.02 -16.36
C PRO A 213 -24.62 -3.40 -15.50
N ARG A 214 -25.08 -4.10 -14.47
CA ARG A 214 -26.14 -3.58 -13.60
C ARG A 214 -25.67 -2.40 -12.76
N THR A 215 -24.46 -2.46 -12.21
CA THR A 215 -23.90 -1.41 -11.37
C THR A 215 -23.59 -0.12 -12.12
N PHE A 216 -23.19 -0.18 -13.38
CA PHE A 216 -22.93 1.04 -14.16
C PHE A 216 -24.13 1.48 -15.02
N SER A 217 -25.24 0.71 -15.01
CA SER A 217 -26.47 1.10 -15.68
C SER A 217 -27.26 2.18 -14.92
N PHE A 218 -27.98 3.00 -15.68
CA PHE A 218 -28.93 3.98 -15.18
C PHE A 218 -30.03 4.22 -16.24
N SER A 219 -31.16 4.79 -15.83
CA SER A 219 -32.32 5.09 -16.68
C SER A 219 -32.61 6.59 -16.75
N GLY A 220 -33.42 7.03 -17.72
CA GLY A 220 -33.89 8.42 -17.81
C GLY A 220 -33.08 9.31 -18.76
N CYS A 221 -32.11 8.74 -19.48
CA CYS A 221 -31.31 9.41 -20.50
C CYS A 221 -31.42 8.71 -21.86
N ASP A 222 -32.63 8.32 -22.25
CA ASP A 222 -32.89 7.42 -23.39
C ASP A 222 -32.42 7.99 -24.75
N ASN A 223 -32.30 9.32 -24.86
CA ASN A 223 -31.78 10.00 -26.07
C ASN A 223 -30.25 10.02 -26.16
N HIS A 224 -29.54 9.59 -25.12
CA HIS A 224 -28.09 9.50 -25.13
C HIS A 224 -27.72 8.03 -25.25
N GLU A 225 -27.21 7.63 -26.41
CA GLU A 225 -26.61 6.31 -26.54
C GLU A 225 -25.51 6.17 -25.48
N ILE A 226 -25.64 5.18 -24.59
CA ILE A 226 -24.52 4.73 -23.77
C ILE A 226 -23.52 4.12 -24.76
N GLN A 227 -22.65 4.96 -25.32
CA GLN A 227 -21.75 4.60 -26.43
C GLN A 227 -20.84 3.41 -26.11
N TYR A 228 -20.62 3.13 -24.83
CA TYR A 228 -19.87 1.99 -24.34
C TYR A 228 -20.87 0.94 -23.82
N ARG A 229 -20.93 -0.24 -24.47
CA ARG A 229 -21.52 -1.41 -23.82
C ARG A 229 -20.70 -1.70 -22.57
N ILE A 230 -21.28 -1.47 -21.41
CA ILE A 230 -20.71 -1.89 -20.13
C ILE A 230 -20.51 -3.40 -20.22
N LYS A 231 -19.25 -3.84 -20.28
CA LYS A 231 -18.91 -5.26 -20.40
C LYS A 231 -18.77 -5.88 -19.01
N ASN A 232 -19.06 -7.17 -18.92
CA ASN A 232 -18.63 -7.97 -17.77
C ASN A 232 -17.10 -8.01 -17.74
N ILE A 233 -16.54 -7.87 -16.53
CA ILE A 233 -15.13 -8.13 -16.29
C ILE A 233 -14.89 -9.65 -16.39
N PRO A 234 -13.88 -10.11 -17.18
CA PRO A 234 -13.58 -11.53 -17.29
C PRO A 234 -13.00 -12.09 -15.97
N LEU A 235 -13.15 -13.40 -15.77
CA LEU A 235 -12.50 -14.11 -14.67
C LEU A 235 -11.00 -14.23 -14.92
N CYS A 236 -10.20 -14.09 -13.88
CA CYS A 236 -8.75 -14.25 -14.01
C CYS A 236 -8.42 -15.71 -14.35
N PRO A 237 -7.55 -15.96 -15.35
CA PRO A 237 -7.08 -17.31 -15.64
C PRO A 237 -6.34 -17.89 -14.42
N SER A 238 -6.71 -19.11 -14.03
CA SER A 238 -6.26 -19.83 -12.83
C SER A 238 -4.74 -19.89 -12.62
N GLU A 239 -3.93 -19.75 -13.67
CA GLU A 239 -2.46 -19.86 -13.62
C GLU A 239 -1.75 -18.56 -13.20
N TYR A 240 -2.42 -17.40 -13.21
CA TYR A 240 -1.82 -16.11 -12.86
C TYR A 240 -2.09 -15.66 -11.41
N ILE A 241 -2.95 -16.38 -10.70
CA ILE A 241 -3.51 -16.02 -9.39
C ILE A 241 -2.45 -16.00 -8.28
N SER A 242 -1.36 -16.76 -8.34
CA SER A 242 -0.47 -16.89 -7.17
C SER A 242 0.62 -15.81 -7.06
N ILE A 243 1.04 -15.19 -8.16
CA ILE A 243 2.19 -14.27 -8.17
C ILE A 243 1.72 -12.82 -8.18
N PHE A 244 0.76 -12.49 -9.05
CA PHE A 244 0.23 -11.12 -9.14
C PHE A 244 -0.70 -10.77 -7.99
N ASP A 245 -1.53 -11.69 -7.48
CA ASP A 245 -2.36 -11.37 -6.30
C ASP A 245 -1.50 -11.17 -5.05
N ASN A 246 -0.42 -11.93 -4.87
CA ASN A 246 0.52 -11.71 -3.77
C ASN A 246 1.26 -10.37 -3.91
N PHE A 247 1.66 -10.00 -5.13
CA PHE A 247 2.36 -8.74 -5.38
C PHE A 247 1.43 -7.52 -5.29
N ALA A 248 0.20 -7.65 -5.79
CA ALA A 248 -0.84 -6.63 -5.71
C ALA A 248 -1.34 -6.48 -4.26
N TYR A 249 -1.52 -7.58 -3.52
CA TYR A 249 -1.81 -7.56 -2.08
C TYR A 249 -0.71 -6.82 -1.31
N PHE A 250 0.56 -7.18 -1.55
CA PHE A 250 1.73 -6.55 -0.92
C PHE A 250 1.89 -5.07 -1.29
N LEU A 251 1.61 -4.69 -2.55
CA LEU A 251 1.64 -3.29 -2.97
C LEU A 251 0.43 -2.51 -2.45
N SER A 252 -0.74 -3.14 -2.36
CA SER A 252 -1.98 -2.47 -2.01
C SER A 252 -2.01 -1.95 -0.57
N ASP A 253 -1.34 -2.64 0.35
CA ASP A 253 -1.11 -2.19 1.73
C ASP A 253 -0.20 -0.94 1.79
N TYR A 254 0.63 -0.71 0.78
CA TYR A 254 1.55 0.44 0.71
C TYR A 254 1.01 1.62 -0.11
N VAL A 255 -0.05 1.41 -0.89
CA VAL A 255 -0.38 2.26 -2.04
C VAL A 255 -1.69 3.05 -1.85
N GLY A 256 -2.46 2.76 -0.80
CA GLY A 256 -3.79 3.34 -0.54
C GLY A 256 -3.85 4.88 -0.56
N ASP A 257 -2.79 5.56 -0.10
CA ASP A 257 -2.85 7.00 0.19
C ASP A 257 -1.73 7.86 -0.42
N ILE A 258 -1.07 7.42 -1.50
CA ILE A 258 -0.01 8.23 -2.11
C ILE A 258 -0.57 9.10 -3.25
N PRO A 259 -0.78 10.42 -3.05
CA PRO A 259 -1.05 11.32 -4.16
C PRO A 259 0.14 11.32 -5.13
N ASN A 260 -0.12 11.09 -6.43
CA ASN A 260 0.88 10.96 -7.52
C ASN A 260 1.52 9.58 -7.71
N LEU A 261 0.89 8.52 -7.20
CA LEU A 261 1.36 7.14 -7.41
C LEU A 261 1.74 6.79 -8.85
N SER A 262 0.94 7.16 -9.86
CA SER A 262 1.25 6.83 -11.26
C SER A 262 2.61 7.38 -11.70
N LYS A 263 2.94 8.62 -11.29
CA LYS A 263 4.25 9.23 -11.54
C LYS A 263 5.35 8.54 -10.73
N ILE A 264 5.10 8.22 -9.46
CA ILE A 264 6.10 7.58 -8.58
C ILE A 264 6.43 6.16 -9.05
N VAL A 265 5.43 5.38 -9.46
CA VAL A 265 5.62 4.03 -10.00
C VAL A 265 6.38 4.09 -11.32
N GLU A 266 6.04 5.03 -12.20
CA GLU A 266 6.76 5.24 -13.46
C GLU A 266 8.24 5.61 -13.20
N TYR A 267 8.51 6.52 -12.27
CA TYR A 267 9.89 6.86 -11.86
C TYR A 267 10.61 5.71 -11.14
N THR A 268 9.93 4.94 -10.30
CA THR A 268 10.53 3.84 -9.52
C THR A 268 10.83 2.64 -10.41
N VAL A 269 9.93 2.31 -11.34
CA VAL A 269 10.15 1.31 -12.39
C VAL A 269 11.29 1.77 -13.31
N TYR A 270 11.31 3.04 -13.70
CA TYR A 270 12.40 3.58 -14.52
C TYR A 270 13.75 3.52 -13.78
N VAL A 271 13.82 3.95 -12.52
CA VAL A 271 15.05 3.90 -11.71
C VAL A 271 15.51 2.45 -11.48
N SER A 272 14.60 1.53 -11.19
CA SER A 272 14.94 0.11 -11.01
C SER A 272 15.40 -0.55 -12.31
N VAL A 273 14.79 -0.23 -13.45
CA VAL A 273 15.24 -0.69 -14.79
C VAL A 273 16.60 -0.10 -15.14
N VAL A 274 16.84 1.18 -14.82
CA VAL A 274 18.16 1.82 -15.03
C VAL A 274 19.22 1.18 -14.13
N ILE A 275 18.94 0.93 -12.86
CA ILE A 275 19.88 0.27 -11.94
C ILE A 275 20.16 -1.17 -12.38
N LEU A 276 19.14 -1.92 -12.80
CA LEU A 276 19.30 -3.29 -13.34
C LEU A 276 20.11 -3.26 -14.64
N GLY A 277 19.80 -2.35 -15.56
CA GLY A 277 20.55 -2.17 -16.80
C GLY A 277 22.01 -1.79 -16.56
N MET A 278 22.26 -0.87 -15.62
CA MET A 278 23.61 -0.50 -15.19
C MET A 278 24.34 -1.68 -14.52
N SER A 279 23.66 -2.47 -13.70
CA SER A 279 24.24 -3.65 -13.06
C SER A 279 24.63 -4.73 -14.07
N ILE A 280 23.79 -4.96 -15.08
CA ILE A 280 24.08 -5.88 -16.20
C ILE A 280 25.27 -5.36 -17.03
N LEU A 281 25.32 -4.06 -17.32
CA LEU A 281 26.46 -3.42 -17.98
C LEU A 281 27.75 -3.56 -17.17
N PHE A 282 27.71 -3.36 -15.84
CA PHE A 282 28.87 -3.59 -14.97
C PHE A 282 29.30 -5.06 -14.95
N CYS A 283 28.39 -6.03 -14.99
CA CYS A 283 28.72 -7.46 -15.10
C CYS A 283 29.38 -7.80 -16.45
N ILE A 284 28.90 -7.22 -17.55
CA ILE A 284 29.49 -7.39 -18.89
C ILE A 284 30.88 -6.74 -18.91
N LEU A 285 31.00 -5.49 -18.45
CA LEU A 285 32.28 -4.79 -18.37
C LEU A 285 33.26 -5.48 -17.42
N TYR A 286 32.81 -6.09 -16.32
CA TYR A 286 33.66 -6.90 -15.44
C TYR A 286 34.25 -8.11 -16.17
N LYS A 287 33.49 -8.73 -17.07
CA LYS A 287 33.94 -9.88 -17.88
C LYS A 287 34.94 -9.46 -18.98
N PHE A 288 34.85 -8.23 -19.49
CA PHE A 288 35.68 -7.70 -20.57
C PHE A 288 36.77 -6.70 -20.13
N SER A 289 36.83 -6.35 -18.84
CA SER A 289 37.81 -5.42 -18.26
C SER A 289 38.99 -6.20 -17.64
N PRO A 290 40.25 -5.73 -17.80
CA PRO A 290 41.44 -6.39 -17.26
C PRO A 290 41.49 -6.44 -15.72
N LEU A 291 40.56 -5.78 -15.02
CA LEU A 291 40.39 -5.87 -13.57
C LEU A 291 39.95 -7.26 -13.09
N GLY A 292 39.16 -8.00 -13.87
CA GLY A 292 38.77 -9.39 -13.52
C GLY A 292 39.95 -10.36 -13.50
N TYR A 293 40.92 -10.15 -14.40
CA TYR A 293 42.19 -10.91 -14.43
C TYR A 293 43.07 -10.60 -13.21
N PHE A 294 43.08 -9.34 -12.75
CA PHE A 294 43.88 -8.91 -11.59
C PHE A 294 43.37 -9.50 -10.26
N LEU A 295 42.05 -9.57 -10.06
CA LEU A 295 41.46 -10.21 -8.87
C LEU A 295 41.68 -11.73 -8.85
N ARG A 296 41.66 -12.38 -10.02
CA ARG A 296 41.95 -13.81 -10.15
C ARG A 296 43.42 -14.13 -9.84
N ASN A 297 44.35 -13.26 -10.27
CA ASN A 297 45.77 -13.38 -9.91
C ASN A 297 46.04 -13.13 -8.42
N LYS A 298 45.28 -12.25 -7.77
CA LYS A 298 45.43 -12.02 -6.32
C LYS A 298 45.06 -13.26 -5.52
N LYS A 299 43.97 -13.94 -5.90
CA LYS A 299 43.53 -15.20 -5.25
C LYS A 299 44.54 -16.35 -5.43
N ILE A 300 45.12 -16.49 -6.63
CA ILE A 300 46.17 -17.50 -6.90
C ILE A 300 47.45 -17.21 -6.10
N LYS A 301 47.80 -15.92 -5.93
CA LYS A 301 49.00 -15.50 -5.18
C LYS A 301 48.83 -15.69 -3.66
N ASP A 302 47.61 -15.55 -3.15
CA ASP A 302 47.28 -15.78 -1.75
C ASP A 302 47.22 -17.28 -1.43
N GLU A 303 46.68 -18.12 -2.33
CA GLU A 303 46.71 -19.60 -2.21
C GLU A 303 48.15 -20.16 -2.25
N MET A 304 49.03 -19.64 -3.13
CA MET A 304 50.45 -20.02 -3.13
C MET A 304 51.19 -19.60 -1.85
N LYS A 305 50.87 -18.44 -1.27
CA LYS A 305 51.45 -18.00 0.01
C LYS A 305 50.99 -18.86 1.18
N GLN A 306 49.74 -19.32 1.17
CA GLN A 306 49.21 -20.19 2.22
C GLN A 306 49.87 -21.57 2.17
N ASN A 307 50.02 -22.16 0.98
CA ASN A 307 50.68 -23.46 0.83
C ASN A 307 52.17 -23.43 1.21
N VAL A 308 52.90 -22.36 0.86
CA VAL A 308 54.31 -22.19 1.26
C VAL A 308 54.43 -21.99 2.78
N ASN A 309 53.50 -21.29 3.43
CA ASN A 309 53.52 -21.14 4.89
C ASN A 309 53.22 -22.46 5.61
N VAL A 310 52.30 -23.28 5.08
CA VAL A 310 51.99 -24.61 5.63
C VAL A 310 53.20 -25.54 5.50
N ASP A 311 53.84 -25.60 4.33
CA ASP A 311 55.06 -26.42 4.13
C ASP A 311 56.22 -25.98 5.02
N ILE A 312 56.40 -24.66 5.25
CA ILE A 312 57.43 -24.14 6.17
C ILE A 312 57.11 -24.50 7.63
N MET A 313 55.84 -24.47 8.03
CA MET A 313 55.40 -24.82 9.39
C MET A 313 55.56 -26.33 9.65
N GLU A 314 55.23 -27.17 8.66
CA GLU A 314 55.41 -28.63 8.70
C GLU A 314 56.90 -29.04 8.75
N MET A 315 57.79 -28.30 8.07
CA MET A 315 59.24 -28.49 8.18
C MET A 315 59.82 -28.06 9.53
N LEU A 316 59.26 -27.01 10.15
CA LEU A 316 59.68 -26.54 11.47
C LEU A 316 59.26 -27.50 12.59
N GLU A 317 58.06 -28.09 12.50
CA GLU A 317 57.52 -29.02 13.49
C GLU A 317 58.31 -30.35 13.51
N ASN A 318 58.73 -30.85 12.34
CA ASN A 318 59.58 -32.04 12.21
C ASN A 318 61.06 -31.85 12.64
N SER A 319 61.52 -30.61 12.83
CA SER A 319 62.90 -30.32 13.26
C SER A 319 63.09 -30.21 14.78
N SER A 320 61.99 -30.28 15.55
CA SER A 320 61.98 -29.99 17.00
C SER A 320 62.48 -31.11 17.92
N HIS A 321 62.90 -32.26 17.37
CA HIS A 321 63.56 -33.34 18.13
C HIS A 321 65.09 -33.24 18.08
N TYR A 322 65.69 -32.21 18.71
CA TYR A 322 67.04 -32.28 19.27
C TYR A 322 67.28 -31.08 20.23
N GLU A 323 67.28 -31.35 21.53
CA GLU A 323 67.91 -30.53 22.56
C GLU A 323 69.41 -30.89 22.63
N ASN A 324 70.40 -30.09 23.07
CA ASN A 324 70.55 -28.70 23.52
C ASN A 324 72.08 -28.53 23.71
N ILE A 325 72.77 -27.51 23.17
CA ILE A 325 74.12 -27.13 23.65
C ILE A 325 74.28 -25.60 23.60
N GLN A 326 74.46 -25.00 24.77
CA GLN A 326 74.87 -23.61 24.98
C GLN A 326 76.17 -23.27 24.25
N ALA A 327 76.19 -22.19 23.46
CA ALA A 327 77.42 -21.44 23.17
C ALA A 327 77.10 -19.96 22.82
N GLN A 328 77.43 -19.10 23.78
CA GLN A 328 78.00 -17.74 23.67
C GLN A 328 77.75 -16.88 22.42
N ASN A 329 77.24 -15.67 22.69
CA ASN A 329 77.53 -14.38 22.04
C ASN A 329 78.44 -14.40 20.80
N THR A 330 77.93 -14.02 19.62
CA THR A 330 78.47 -12.96 18.75
C THR A 330 77.67 -12.80 17.44
N PRO A 331 77.69 -11.60 16.81
CA PRO A 331 76.84 -11.24 15.68
C PRO A 331 77.55 -11.53 14.34
N TYR A 332 76.80 -12.06 13.37
CA TYR A 332 77.03 -12.13 11.91
C TYR A 332 78.45 -12.44 11.39
N HIS A 333 78.62 -13.47 10.55
CA HIS A 333 79.25 -13.33 9.21
C HIS A 333 79.33 -14.66 8.39
N ILE A 334 78.70 -14.61 7.20
CA ILE A 334 79.16 -14.95 5.83
C ILE A 334 79.88 -16.29 5.54
N SER A 335 79.46 -17.00 4.47
CA SER A 335 80.35 -17.30 3.31
C SER A 335 79.63 -17.93 2.10
N TYR A 336 79.89 -17.35 0.93
CA TYR A 336 79.64 -17.95 -0.39
C TYR A 336 80.79 -18.91 -0.73
N HIS A 337 80.49 -20.00 -1.41
CA HIS A 337 81.52 -20.84 -2.03
C HIS A 337 81.48 -20.78 -3.57
N LYS A 338 82.67 -20.55 -4.13
CA LYS A 338 83.01 -20.58 -5.56
C LYS A 338 83.05 -22.01 -6.09
N ILE A 339 82.63 -22.15 -7.35
CA ILE A 339 82.78 -23.33 -8.19
C ILE A 339 84.23 -23.42 -8.68
N GLN A 340 84.82 -24.62 -8.66
CA GLN A 340 85.87 -24.99 -9.62
C GLN A 340 85.83 -26.49 -9.93
N SER A 341 85.98 -26.76 -11.23
CA SER A 341 85.91 -28.04 -11.93
C SER A 341 87.17 -28.89 -11.78
N SER A 342 87.03 -30.19 -12.03
CA SER A 342 88.06 -31.07 -12.58
C SER A 342 87.60 -31.57 -13.93
#